data_AF-A0A7X0IZ76-F1
#
_entry.id   AF-A0A7X0IZ76-F1
#
_cell.length_a   1.000
_cell.length_b   1.000
_cell.length_c   1.000
_cell.angle_alpha   90.00
_cell.angle_beta   90.00
_cell.angle_gamma   90.00
#
_symmetry.space_group_name_H-M   'P 1'
#
loop_
_entity.id
_entity.type
_entity.pdbx_description
1 polymer ?
#
loop_
_entity_poly.entity_id
_entity_poly.type
_entity_poly.pdbx_seq_one_letter_code
_entity_poly.pdbx_strand_id
1 'polypeptide(L)'
;MKFKKLILILSLFSISCGNIGAGSLGAWKIKVFPVSNKQLALSINSIYKEYPKYKVPEKWKYESEYWIRDGFEVSKIMFFYFDSNPEEMYFVSFLEPGLVKNPEYARLAIRSIFTEKTGWKEIKKYSDSEKLRIEGRFEQEIIPKLERLTGTKSYFEKTYP
;
A
#
# COMPACT_ATOMS: atom_id res chain seq x y z
N MET A 1 -21.09 55.67 -18.81
CA MET A 1 -20.05 55.19 -19.74
C MET A 1 -18.82 54.86 -18.89
N LYS A 2 -18.23 53.67 -18.81
CA LYS A 2 -18.29 52.42 -19.57
C LYS A 2 -18.15 51.26 -18.57
N PHE A 3 -18.90 50.18 -18.80
CA PHE A 3 -18.73 48.90 -18.12
C PHE A 3 -17.36 48.29 -18.44
N LYS A 4 -16.68 47.74 -17.44
CA LYS A 4 -15.76 46.61 -17.66
C LYS A 4 -16.11 45.50 -16.67
N LYS A 5 -16.81 44.50 -17.21
CA LYS A 5 -16.94 43.17 -16.64
C LYS A 5 -15.53 42.55 -16.58
N LEU A 6 -15.13 42.04 -15.43
CA LEU A 6 -14.15 40.96 -15.37
C LEU A 6 -14.78 39.81 -14.59
N ILE A 7 -14.92 38.70 -15.30
CA ILE A 7 -15.59 37.46 -14.93
C ILE A 7 -14.49 36.42 -14.67
N LEU A 8 -14.71 35.58 -13.64
CA LEU A 8 -14.11 34.24 -13.40
C LEU A 8 -12.62 34.25 -12.95
N ILE A 9 -12.13 33.41 -12.03
CA ILE A 9 -12.38 31.98 -11.83
C ILE A 9 -12.19 31.58 -10.35
N LEU A 10 -13.13 30.74 -9.90
CA LEU A 10 -13.17 29.90 -8.71
C LEU A 10 -11.96 28.93 -8.64
N SER A 11 -11.27 28.87 -7.50
CA SER A 11 -10.60 27.63 -7.09
C SER A 11 -10.61 27.48 -5.57
N LEU A 12 -11.54 26.65 -5.14
CA LEU A 12 -11.61 26.05 -3.81
C LEU A 12 -10.40 25.13 -3.63
N PHE A 13 -9.34 25.61 -2.97
CA PHE A 13 -8.38 24.71 -2.33
C PHE A 13 -8.80 24.48 -0.88
N SER A 14 -9.84 23.68 -0.71
CA SER A 14 -10.07 22.95 0.54
C SER A 14 -9.00 21.88 0.64
N ILE A 15 -7.81 22.25 1.09
CA ILE A 15 -6.83 21.28 1.58
C ILE A 15 -7.40 20.77 2.89
N SER A 16 -8.24 19.74 2.78
CA SER A 16 -8.61 18.91 3.92
C SER A 16 -7.31 18.29 4.44
N CYS A 17 -6.80 18.83 5.55
CA CYS A 17 -5.87 18.15 6.42
C CYS A 17 -6.58 16.91 6.98
N GLY A 18 -6.61 15.84 6.19
CA GLY A 18 -6.90 14.51 6.69
C GLY A 18 -5.74 14.11 7.58
N ASN A 19 -5.95 14.13 8.90
CA ASN A 19 -5.07 13.52 9.89
C ASN A 19 -4.68 12.13 9.37
N ILE A 20 -3.44 11.99 8.91
CA ILE A 20 -2.87 10.70 8.53
C ILE A 20 -2.72 9.95 9.86
N GLY A 21 -3.72 9.13 10.15
CA GLY A 21 -3.79 8.32 11.37
C GLY A 21 -2.46 7.62 11.58
N ALA A 22 -1.84 7.91 12.72
CA ALA A 22 -0.69 7.19 13.23
C ALA A 22 -1.13 5.76 13.56
N GLY A 23 -1.09 4.87 12.56
CA GLY A 23 -1.17 3.44 12.79
C GLY A 23 0.05 3.01 13.61
N SER A 24 -0.21 2.45 14.79
CA SER A 24 0.81 1.93 15.69
C SER A 24 1.73 0.95 14.95
N LEU A 25 3.04 1.08 15.19
CA LEU A 25 4.13 0.19 14.71
C LEU A 25 4.67 0.44 13.29
N GLY A 26 4.80 1.70 12.86
CA GLY A 26 5.67 2.05 11.71
C GLY A 26 5.23 1.46 10.35
N ALA A 27 4.00 0.98 10.28
CA ALA A 27 3.37 0.50 9.06
C ALA A 27 2.53 1.60 8.42
N TRP A 28 2.28 1.44 7.13
CA TRP A 28 1.34 2.26 6.38
C TRP A 28 -0.11 1.94 6.78
N LYS A 29 -1.07 2.70 6.24
CA LYS A 29 -2.49 2.44 6.49
C LYS A 29 -2.83 0.97 6.27
N ILE A 30 -3.58 0.41 7.21
CA ILE A 30 -3.99 -0.99 7.18
C ILE A 30 -5.21 -1.13 6.28
N LYS A 31 -5.09 -1.98 5.27
CA LYS A 31 -6.20 -2.36 4.40
C LYS A 31 -6.82 -3.65 4.86
N VAL A 32 -8.13 -3.62 5.13
CA VAL A 32 -8.91 -4.79 5.54
C VAL A 32 -9.70 -5.31 4.35
N PHE A 33 -9.60 -6.61 4.10
CA PHE A 33 -10.38 -7.33 3.10
C PHE A 33 -11.34 -8.29 3.81
N PRO A 34 -12.66 -8.26 3.49
CA PRO A 34 -13.67 -9.20 4.01
C PRO A 34 -13.51 -10.66 3.53
N VAL A 35 -12.29 -11.20 3.57
CA VAL A 35 -11.92 -12.56 3.18
C VAL A 35 -10.82 -13.06 4.10
N SER A 36 -10.58 -14.37 4.14
CA SER A 36 -9.47 -14.94 4.91
C SER A 36 -8.09 -14.59 4.34
N ASN A 37 -7.05 -14.63 5.17
CA ASN A 37 -5.64 -14.49 4.72
C ASN A 37 -5.30 -15.48 3.60
N LYS A 38 -5.79 -16.72 3.69
CA LYS A 38 -5.60 -17.75 2.66
C LYS A 38 -6.18 -17.32 1.31
N GLN A 39 -7.41 -16.80 1.31
CA GLN A 39 -8.04 -16.34 0.08
C GLN A 39 -7.30 -15.13 -0.51
N LEU A 40 -6.92 -14.15 0.32
CA LEU A 40 -6.19 -12.97 -0.18
C LEU A 40 -4.80 -13.37 -0.72
N ALA A 41 -4.11 -14.31 -0.09
CA ALA A 41 -2.83 -14.84 -0.57
C ALA A 41 -2.95 -15.53 -1.94
N LEU A 42 -4.03 -16.29 -2.16
CA LEU A 42 -4.33 -16.87 -3.48
C LEU A 42 -4.58 -15.77 -4.52
N SER A 43 -5.31 -14.71 -4.16
CA SER A 43 -5.53 -13.57 -5.05
C SER A 43 -4.23 -12.84 -5.39
N ILE A 44 -3.29 -12.68 -4.45
CA ILE A 44 -1.95 -12.12 -4.72
C ILE A 44 -1.18 -12.99 -5.71
N ASN A 45 -1.21 -14.32 -5.55
CA ASN A 45 -0.60 -15.23 -6.52
C ASN A 45 -1.21 -15.09 -7.92
N SER A 46 -2.53 -14.87 -8.01
CA SER A 46 -3.18 -14.57 -9.29
C SER A 46 -2.73 -13.22 -9.88
N ILE A 47 -2.50 -12.18 -9.06
CA ILE A 47 -1.90 -10.93 -9.54
C ILE A 47 -0.54 -11.18 -10.20
N TYR A 48 0.34 -11.96 -9.59
CA TYR A 48 1.65 -12.26 -10.18
C TYR A 48 1.55 -13.07 -11.48
N LYS A 49 0.51 -13.90 -11.63
CA LYS A 49 0.28 -14.66 -12.87
C LYS A 49 -0.28 -13.78 -13.98
N GLU A 50 -1.27 -12.95 -13.67
CA GLU A 50 -1.93 -12.06 -14.64
C GLU A 50 -1.10 -10.82 -14.99
N TYR A 51 -0.30 -10.33 -14.04
CA TYR A 51 0.49 -9.11 -14.13
C TYR A 51 1.92 -9.37 -13.65
N PRO A 52 2.73 -10.12 -14.42
CA PRO A 52 4.08 -10.51 -14.02
C PRO A 52 5.00 -9.30 -13.79
N LYS A 53 4.66 -8.12 -14.29
CA LYS A 53 5.38 -6.86 -14.03
C LYS A 53 5.47 -6.50 -12.54
N TYR A 54 4.59 -7.03 -11.67
CA TYR A 54 4.68 -6.78 -10.24
C TYR A 54 5.57 -7.79 -9.48
N LYS A 55 6.08 -8.83 -10.16
CA LYS A 55 7.02 -9.76 -9.55
C LYS A 55 8.37 -9.07 -9.36
N VAL A 56 9.06 -9.45 -8.29
CA VAL A 56 10.44 -9.02 -8.04
C VAL A 56 11.32 -9.47 -9.22
N PRO A 57 12.05 -8.53 -9.88
CA PRO A 57 12.98 -8.89 -10.94
C PRO A 57 14.24 -9.53 -10.35
N GLU A 58 14.95 -10.32 -11.16
CA GLU A 58 16.16 -11.03 -10.70
C GLU A 58 17.19 -10.10 -10.05
N LYS A 59 17.35 -8.88 -10.58
CA LYS A 59 18.27 -7.86 -10.05
C LYS A 59 18.02 -7.50 -8.57
N TRP A 60 16.80 -7.66 -8.07
CA TRP A 60 16.42 -7.32 -6.69
C TRP A 60 15.98 -8.54 -5.86
N LYS A 61 16.20 -9.74 -6.38
CA LYS A 61 15.85 -10.97 -5.69
C LYS A 61 16.56 -11.10 -4.34
N TYR A 62 17.86 -10.82 -4.30
CA TYR A 62 18.67 -10.82 -3.07
C TYR A 62 18.09 -9.91 -1.97
N GLU A 63 17.59 -8.74 -2.38
CA GLU A 63 17.00 -7.72 -1.49
C GLU A 63 15.64 -8.16 -0.96
N SER A 64 14.84 -8.86 -1.76
CA SER A 64 13.57 -9.44 -1.30
C SER A 64 13.79 -10.62 -0.35
N GLU A 65 14.78 -11.47 -0.63
CA GLU A 65 15.13 -12.62 0.21
C GLU A 65 15.72 -12.20 1.56
N TYR A 66 16.23 -10.97 1.69
CA TYR A 66 16.71 -10.41 2.95
C TYR A 66 15.69 -10.56 4.08
N TRP A 67 14.42 -10.20 3.85
CA TRP A 67 13.38 -10.29 4.88
C TRP A 67 13.05 -11.73 5.26
N ILE A 68 13.15 -12.66 4.31
CA ILE A 68 12.99 -14.09 4.60
C ILE A 68 14.14 -14.58 5.50
N ARG A 69 15.38 -14.17 5.20
CA ARG A 69 16.56 -14.48 6.01
C ARG A 69 16.51 -13.84 7.40
N ASP A 70 15.90 -12.66 7.51
CA ASP A 70 15.71 -11.92 8.77
C ASP A 70 14.60 -12.53 9.66
N GLY A 71 14.01 -13.66 9.24
CA GLY A 71 13.10 -14.46 10.07
C GLY A 71 11.62 -14.20 9.82
N PHE A 72 11.26 -13.41 8.80
CA PHE A 72 9.85 -13.27 8.43
C PHE A 72 9.33 -14.55 7.76
N GLU A 73 8.17 -15.00 8.21
CA GLU A 73 7.47 -16.14 7.60
C GLU A 73 7.08 -15.81 6.15
N VAL A 74 7.54 -16.62 5.20
CA VAL A 74 7.25 -16.47 3.76
C VAL A 74 5.75 -16.39 3.47
N SER A 75 4.94 -17.14 4.21
CA SER A 75 3.47 -17.15 4.09
C SER A 75 2.81 -15.82 4.49
N LYS A 76 3.53 -14.97 5.24
CA LYS A 76 3.03 -13.70 5.79
C LYS A 76 3.53 -12.48 5.03
N ILE A 77 4.49 -12.64 4.12
CA ILE A 77 5.13 -11.54 3.40
C ILE A 77 4.97 -11.64 1.89
N MET A 78 4.96 -10.49 1.22
CA MET A 78 4.82 -10.37 -0.22
C MET A 78 5.51 -9.10 -0.71
N PHE A 79 5.92 -9.11 -1.97
CA PHE A 79 6.65 -8.02 -2.59
C PHE A 79 5.98 -7.59 -3.88
N PHE A 80 5.71 -6.30 -4.03
CA PHE A 80 5.22 -5.73 -5.29
C PHE A 80 6.29 -4.83 -5.89
N TYR A 81 6.75 -5.18 -7.08
CA TYR A 81 7.70 -4.39 -7.86
C TYR A 81 6.97 -3.40 -8.77
N PHE A 82 7.51 -2.19 -8.86
CA PHE A 82 7.04 -1.13 -9.75
C PHE A 82 8.23 -0.62 -10.57
N ASP A 83 8.19 -0.87 -11.88
CA ASP A 83 9.24 -0.44 -12.82
C ASP A 83 9.17 1.06 -13.17
N SER A 84 7.99 1.67 -13.03
CA SER A 84 7.76 3.08 -13.35
C SER A 84 8.36 4.04 -12.32
N ASN A 85 8.92 5.16 -12.78
CA ASN A 85 9.63 6.13 -11.93
C ASN A 85 8.76 6.68 -10.76
N PRO A 86 9.28 6.67 -9.51
CA PRO A 86 10.50 6.00 -9.09
C PRO A 86 10.34 4.48 -9.11
N GLU A 87 11.37 3.80 -9.62
CA GLU A 87 11.45 2.33 -9.58
C GLU A 87 11.54 1.86 -8.12
N GLU A 88 10.62 1.02 -7.69
CA GLU A 88 10.43 0.69 -6.28
C GLU A 88 9.99 -0.76 -6.06
N MET A 89 10.32 -1.32 -4.90
CA MET A 89 9.79 -2.61 -4.44
C MET A 89 9.18 -2.47 -3.05
N TYR A 90 7.92 -2.86 -2.94
CA TYR A 90 7.11 -2.65 -1.74
C TYR A 90 7.09 -3.96 -0.95
N PHE A 91 7.65 -3.95 0.25
CA PHE A 91 7.48 -5.03 1.21
C PHE A 91 6.14 -4.86 1.91
N VAL A 92 5.25 -5.83 1.73
CA VAL A 92 3.89 -5.86 2.27
C VAL A 92 3.75 -7.11 3.14
N SER A 93 3.00 -7.02 4.24
CA SER A 93 2.72 -8.18 5.09
C SER A 93 1.26 -8.29 5.47
N PHE A 94 0.84 -9.52 5.76
CA PHE A 94 -0.37 -9.75 6.54
C PHE A 94 -0.17 -9.23 7.97
N LEU A 95 -1.25 -8.74 8.58
CA LEU A 95 -1.27 -8.35 9.99
C LEU A 95 -2.17 -9.30 10.77
N GLU A 96 -1.74 -9.63 11.98
CA GLU A 96 -2.61 -10.33 12.93
C GLU A 96 -3.73 -9.37 13.37
N PRO A 97 -4.97 -9.87 13.49
CA PRO A 97 -6.12 -9.05 13.84
C PRO A 97 -6.02 -8.43 15.24
N GLY A 98 -5.35 -9.05 16.20
CA GLY A 98 -5.43 -8.62 17.60
C GLY A 98 -6.87 -8.66 18.12
N LEU A 99 -7.28 -7.67 18.93
CA LEU A 99 -8.61 -7.56 19.55
C LEU A 99 -9.60 -6.70 18.75
N VAL A 100 -9.60 -6.85 17.43
CA VAL A 100 -10.45 -6.07 16.51
C VAL A 100 -11.74 -6.80 16.16
N LYS A 101 -12.72 -6.05 15.62
CA LYS A 101 -13.91 -6.64 15.00
C LYS A 101 -13.51 -7.41 13.73
N ASN A 102 -14.13 -8.57 13.52
CA ASN A 102 -13.88 -9.48 12.40
C ASN A 102 -12.39 -9.94 12.32
N PRO A 103 -11.93 -10.73 13.30
CA PRO A 103 -10.56 -11.24 13.32
C PRO A 103 -10.25 -12.17 12.13
N GLU A 104 -11.28 -12.76 11.50
CA GLU A 104 -11.16 -13.62 10.33
C GLU A 104 -10.83 -12.86 9.03
N TYR A 105 -10.98 -11.53 9.02
CA TYR A 105 -10.69 -10.70 7.86
C TYR A 105 -9.18 -10.49 7.68
N ALA A 106 -8.74 -10.56 6.43
CA ALA A 106 -7.37 -10.34 6.06
C ALA A 106 -7.01 -8.86 6.20
N ARG A 107 -5.84 -8.60 6.78
CA ARG A 107 -5.28 -7.26 6.97
C ARG A 107 -3.95 -7.16 6.28
N LEU A 108 -3.78 -6.14 5.45
CA LEU A 108 -2.62 -5.95 4.61
C LEU A 108 -2.06 -4.55 4.82
N ALA A 109 -0.74 -4.43 5.00
CA ALA A 109 -0.09 -3.13 5.06
C ALA A 109 1.30 -3.17 4.43
N ILE A 110 1.67 -2.05 3.82
CA ILE A 110 3.06 -1.79 3.43
C ILE A 110 3.89 -1.62 4.71
N ARG A 111 5.06 -2.28 4.75
CA ARG A 111 6.01 -2.22 5.85
C ARG A 111 7.21 -1.36 5.51
N SER A 112 7.79 -1.56 4.33
CA SER A 112 9.01 -0.89 3.90
C SER A 112 9.06 -0.77 2.38
N ILE A 113 9.73 0.25 1.88
CA ILE A 113 9.93 0.50 0.45
C ILE A 113 11.43 0.39 0.16
N PHE A 114 11.78 -0.41 -0.84
CA PHE A 114 13.12 -0.51 -1.37
C PHE A 114 13.27 0.36 -2.60
N THR A 115 14.39 1.09 -2.67
CA THR A 115 14.92 1.65 -3.92
C THR A 115 16.41 1.36 -3.98
N GLU A 116 16.96 1.23 -5.18
CA GLU A 116 18.41 1.06 -5.38
C GLU A 116 19.24 2.17 -4.72
N LYS A 117 18.72 3.41 -4.73
CA LYS A 117 19.42 4.58 -4.18
C LYS A 117 19.48 4.60 -2.65
N THR A 118 18.50 4.01 -1.98
CA THR A 118 18.32 4.22 -0.54
C THR A 118 18.22 2.95 0.28
N GLY A 119 18.18 1.79 -0.36
CA GLY A 119 17.81 0.54 0.28
C GLY A 119 16.39 0.60 0.85
N TRP A 120 16.14 -0.29 1.81
CA TRP A 120 14.86 -0.40 2.53
C TRP A 120 14.63 0.77 3.49
N LYS A 121 13.44 1.38 3.41
CA LYS A 121 13.01 2.46 4.30
C LYS A 121 11.58 2.25 4.79
N GLU A 122 11.41 2.37 6.11
CA GLU A 122 10.11 2.42 6.78
C GLU A 122 9.41 3.77 6.60
N ILE A 123 8.10 3.82 6.87
CA ILE A 123 7.26 5.02 6.72
C ILE A 123 7.83 6.29 7.37
N LYS A 124 8.49 6.16 8.54
CA LYS A 124 9.05 7.28 9.30
C LYS A 124 10.19 8.02 8.58
N LYS A 125 10.73 7.44 7.50
CA LYS A 125 11.81 8.01 6.70
C LYS A 125 11.31 8.81 5.49
N TYR A 126 9.99 8.88 5.29
CA TYR A 126 9.37 9.59 4.16
C TYR A 126 8.68 10.87 4.62
N SER A 127 8.68 11.89 3.74
CA SER A 127 7.83 13.07 3.89
C SER A 127 6.36 12.69 3.70
N ASP A 128 5.43 13.54 4.15
CA ASP A 128 4.00 13.26 4.00
C ASP A 128 3.56 13.24 2.53
N SER A 129 4.21 14.02 1.65
CA SER A 129 3.97 13.97 0.20
C SER A 129 4.36 12.62 -0.40
N GLU A 130 5.51 12.07 -0.01
CA GLU A 130 5.97 10.77 -0.48
C GLU A 130 5.12 9.65 0.10
N LYS A 131 4.66 9.80 1.35
CA LYS A 131 3.63 8.93 1.91
C LYS A 131 2.41 8.89 1.00
N LEU A 132 1.77 10.02 0.73
CA LEU A 132 0.58 10.05 -0.11
C LEU A 132 0.82 9.45 -1.52
N ARG A 133 1.99 9.67 -2.13
CA ARG A 133 2.33 9.10 -3.44
C ARG A 133 2.38 7.57 -3.43
N ILE A 134 3.14 6.98 -2.51
CA ILE A 134 3.33 5.52 -2.41
C ILE A 134 2.00 4.84 -2.05
N GLU A 135 1.27 5.41 -1.09
CA GLU A 135 -0.06 4.92 -0.68
C GLU A 135 -1.03 4.97 -1.88
N GLY A 136 -1.04 6.09 -2.59
CA GLY A 136 -1.85 6.29 -3.79
C GLY A 136 -1.53 5.28 -4.90
N ARG A 137 -0.23 5.04 -5.18
CA ARG A 137 0.19 4.05 -6.17
C ARG A 137 -0.30 2.65 -5.81
N PHE A 138 -0.13 2.23 -4.55
CA PHE A 138 -0.60 0.92 -4.10
C PHE A 138 -2.13 0.78 -4.18
N GLU A 139 -2.85 1.81 -3.75
CA GLU A 139 -4.31 1.89 -3.80
C GLU A 139 -4.88 1.95 -5.23
N GLN A 140 -4.14 2.49 -6.19
CA GLN A 140 -4.57 2.56 -7.59
C GLN A 140 -4.19 1.30 -8.37
N GLU A 141 -3.02 0.72 -8.11
CA GLU A 141 -2.49 -0.39 -8.91
C GLU A 141 -2.81 -1.76 -8.33
N ILE A 142 -2.74 -1.96 -7.02
CA ILE A 142 -2.81 -3.29 -6.40
C ILE A 142 -4.18 -3.56 -5.79
N ILE A 143 -4.69 -2.65 -4.97
CA ILE A 143 -5.96 -2.84 -4.24
C ILE A 143 -7.14 -3.17 -5.17
N PRO A 144 -7.38 -2.48 -6.30
CA PRO A 144 -8.54 -2.77 -7.15
C PRO A 144 -8.44 -4.14 -7.82
N LYS A 145 -7.20 -4.64 -8.04
CA LYS A 145 -6.98 -5.98 -8.57
C LYS A 145 -7.30 -7.04 -7.52
N LEU A 146 -6.88 -6.82 -6.27
CA LEU A 146 -7.23 -7.70 -5.16
C LEU A 146 -8.75 -7.73 -4.96
N GLU A 147 -9.41 -6.58 -4.90
CA GLU A 147 -10.87 -6.49 -4.77
C GLU A 147 -11.62 -7.24 -5.89
N ARG A 148 -11.16 -7.09 -7.15
CA ARG A 148 -11.73 -7.83 -8.28
C ARG A 148 -11.56 -9.34 -8.11
N LEU A 149 -10.36 -9.78 -7.71
CA LEU A 149 -10.04 -11.20 -7.56
C LEU A 149 -10.70 -11.85 -6.34
N THR A 150 -10.97 -11.09 -5.28
CA THR A 150 -11.68 -11.57 -4.10
C THR A 150 -13.20 -11.44 -4.23
N GLY A 151 -13.69 -10.60 -5.13
CA GLY A 151 -15.11 -10.26 -5.25
C GLY A 151 -15.62 -9.41 -4.08
N THR A 152 -14.73 -8.71 -3.36
CA THR A 152 -15.07 -7.94 -2.17
C THR A 152 -14.57 -6.50 -2.25
N LYS A 153 -15.19 -5.61 -1.47
CA LYS A 153 -14.67 -4.25 -1.26
C LYS A 153 -13.87 -4.18 0.03
N SER A 154 -12.68 -3.64 -0.09
CA SER A 154 -11.76 -3.42 1.01
C SER A 154 -12.03 -2.08 1.68
N TYR A 155 -11.59 -1.93 2.92
CA TYR A 155 -11.72 -0.68 3.66
C TYR A 155 -10.48 -0.43 4.52
N PHE A 156 -10.25 0.82 4.92
CA PHE A 156 -9.18 1.14 5.86
C PHE A 156 -9.60 0.80 7.28
N GLU A 157 -8.72 0.15 8.03
CA GLU A 157 -8.94 -0.09 9.45
C GLU A 157 -9.05 1.24 10.17
N LYS A 158 -10.07 1.39 11.03
CA LYS A 158 -10.23 2.59 11.84
C LYS A 158 -9.20 2.57 12.95
N THR A 159 -8.20 3.44 12.88
CA THR A 159 -7.36 3.75 14.05
C THR A 159 -8.19 4.56 15.03
N TYR A 160 -8.52 3.99 16.20
CA TYR A 160 -9.09 4.78 17.29
C TYR A 160 -7.95 5.61 17.90
N PRO A 161 -8.14 6.93 18.07
CA PRO A 161 -7.18 7.78 18.80
C PRO A 161 -7.07 7.39 20.27
#